data_AF-A0A2H1WX51-F1
#
_entry.id   AF-A0A2H1WX51-F1
#
_cell.length_a   1.000
_cell.length_b   1.000
_cell.length_c   1.000
_cell.angle_alpha   90.00
_cell.angle_beta   90.00
_cell.angle_gamma   90.00
#
_symmetry.space_group_name_H-M   'P 1'
#
loop_
_entity.id
_entity.type
_entity.pdbx_description
1 polymer ?
#
loop_
_entity_poly.entity_id
_entity_poly.type
_entity_poly.pdbx_seq_one_letter_code
_entity_poly.pdbx_strand_id
1 'polypeptide(L)'
;MSSSLRELEFYCCPLTCIDTSLYGALLLVDPEDEYFPEEMAALKKAVDSGMSLVVFADWYNASLLRHVKFYDENTRQWWIPETGGANVPALNDLLSMYQVALGDRVFEGAFRLGGHPMYYASGTHIHSFPEHGILITAPLSDQGHQIMSGEKPSAGGGASAGGQTVDVPILGLLQTDGETRDYTNDTSDRLPKAGRLVVYGDSSCLEGGAARNCHWLLLAALQYALVGHLPSSLKDAATPHQHRLRDVHIIPSELPQRAEGGRLHVYSRVLSPDGSGPRPVPECMTPTPVRPHPIHAPPSARTLAPRHQPTDPKSI
;
A
#
# COMPACT_ATOMS: atom_id res chain seq x y z
N MET A 1 -13.94 -29.81 -5.13
CA MET A 1 -12.83 -28.95 -4.65
C MET A 1 -12.54 -27.95 -5.74
N SER A 2 -13.09 -26.73 -5.65
CA SER A 2 -12.78 -25.66 -6.60
C SER A 2 -11.45 -25.04 -6.18
N SER A 3 -10.40 -25.30 -6.94
CA SER A 3 -9.13 -24.58 -6.80
C SER A 3 -9.37 -23.14 -7.27
N SER A 4 -9.62 -22.23 -6.32
CA SER A 4 -9.67 -20.80 -6.61
C SER A 4 -8.25 -20.36 -6.99
N LEU A 5 -7.99 -20.29 -8.29
CA LEU A 5 -6.78 -19.66 -8.82
C LEU A 5 -6.83 -18.18 -8.41
N ARG A 6 -5.79 -17.69 -7.74
CA ARG A 6 -5.60 -16.27 -7.43
C ARG A 6 -4.51 -15.78 -8.37
N GLU A 7 -4.83 -14.79 -9.19
CA GLU A 7 -3.92 -14.19 -10.15
C GLU A 7 -3.40 -12.86 -9.60
N LEU A 8 -2.11 -12.58 -9.83
CA LEU A 8 -1.46 -11.31 -9.48
C LEU A 8 -1.18 -10.56 -10.78
N GLU A 9 -1.73 -9.36 -10.91
CA GLU A 9 -1.56 -8.52 -12.08
C GLU A 9 -0.94 -7.17 -11.68
N PHE A 10 -0.03 -6.68 -12.52
CA PHE A 10 0.67 -5.41 -12.33
C PHE A 10 0.09 -4.36 -13.27
N TYR A 11 -0.22 -3.19 -12.73
CA TYR A 11 -0.88 -2.11 -13.47
C TYR A 11 -0.02 -0.86 -13.55
N CYS A 12 0.11 -0.32 -14.76
CA CYS A 12 0.77 0.97 -15.01
C CYS A 12 -0.24 2.07 -15.41
N CYS A 13 -1.51 1.72 -15.61
CA CYS A 13 -2.59 2.65 -15.93
C CYS A 13 -3.33 3.13 -14.67
N PRO A 14 -4.08 4.24 -14.76
CA PRO A 14 -4.88 4.70 -13.63
C PRO A 14 -5.91 3.66 -13.20
N LEU A 15 -6.28 3.67 -11.91
CA LEU A 15 -7.28 2.74 -11.36
C LEU A 15 -8.64 2.87 -12.06
N THR A 16 -8.94 4.05 -12.62
CA THR A 16 -10.17 4.32 -13.39
C THR A 16 -10.30 3.46 -14.65
N CYS A 17 -9.23 2.84 -15.13
CA CYS A 17 -9.20 2.03 -16.34
C CYS A 17 -9.43 0.54 -16.10
N ILE A 18 -9.57 0.11 -14.85
CA ILE A 18 -9.63 -1.29 -14.47
C ILE A 18 -11.04 -1.60 -13.95
N ASP A 19 -11.58 -2.75 -14.35
CA ASP A 19 -12.78 -3.29 -13.73
C ASP A 19 -12.43 -3.89 -12.36
N THR A 20 -12.55 -3.06 -11.33
CA THR A 20 -12.24 -3.43 -9.94
C THR A 20 -13.11 -4.58 -9.40
N SER A 21 -14.23 -4.92 -10.05
CA SER A 21 -15.07 -6.04 -9.63
C SER A 21 -14.43 -7.42 -9.84
N LEU A 22 -13.39 -7.49 -10.68
CA LEU A 22 -12.62 -8.71 -10.95
C LEU A 22 -11.55 -8.99 -9.88
N TYR A 23 -11.24 -8.02 -9.01
CA TYR A 23 -10.13 -8.09 -8.07
C TYR A 23 -10.62 -8.15 -6.63
N GLY A 24 -10.05 -9.05 -5.84
CA GLY A 24 -10.34 -9.14 -4.41
C GLY A 24 -9.56 -8.15 -3.55
N ALA A 25 -8.37 -7.71 -4.02
CA ALA A 25 -7.56 -6.73 -3.32
C ALA A 25 -6.64 -5.95 -4.27
N LEU A 26 -6.41 -4.68 -3.94
CA LEU A 26 -5.35 -3.84 -4.50
C LEU A 26 -4.16 -3.81 -3.52
N LEU A 27 -2.96 -4.06 -4.03
CA LEU A 27 -1.71 -4.00 -3.27
C LEU A 27 -0.90 -2.77 -3.71
N LEU A 28 -0.63 -1.86 -2.78
CA LEU A 28 0.27 -0.72 -2.95
C LEU A 28 1.55 -1.00 -2.18
N VAL A 29 2.70 -0.99 -2.86
CA VAL A 29 4.02 -1.18 -2.26
C VAL A 29 4.88 -0.01 -2.68
N ASP A 30 5.44 0.70 -1.71
CA ASP A 30 6.30 1.87 -1.89
C ASP A 30 5.74 2.89 -2.91
N PRO A 31 4.52 3.44 -2.70
CA PRO A 31 3.93 4.35 -3.66
C PRO A 31 4.62 5.71 -3.65
N GLU A 32 5.29 6.09 -4.75
CA GLU A 32 6.05 7.35 -4.86
C GLU A 32 5.35 8.50 -5.63
N ASP A 33 4.20 8.24 -6.27
CA ASP A 33 3.49 9.24 -7.08
C ASP A 33 2.26 9.80 -6.36
N GLU A 34 1.68 10.87 -6.91
CA GLU A 34 0.40 11.42 -6.48
C GLU A 34 -0.77 10.61 -7.04
N TYR A 35 -2.00 10.91 -6.59
CA TYR A 35 -3.22 10.25 -7.07
C TYR A 35 -4.17 11.25 -7.72
N PHE A 36 -4.81 10.87 -8.83
CA PHE A 36 -5.89 11.69 -9.38
C PHE A 36 -7.11 11.66 -8.44
N PRO A 37 -7.86 12.77 -8.27
CA PRO A 37 -9.11 12.77 -7.51
C PRO A 37 -10.11 11.70 -7.98
N GLU A 38 -10.16 11.45 -9.29
CA GLU A 38 -10.99 10.42 -9.92
C GLU A 38 -10.56 9.00 -9.52
N GLU A 39 -9.25 8.76 -9.38
CA GLU A 39 -8.73 7.47 -8.90
C GLU A 39 -9.07 7.23 -7.44
N MET A 40 -8.94 8.27 -6.60
CA MET A 40 -9.32 8.20 -5.19
C MET A 40 -10.81 7.87 -5.04
N ALA A 41 -11.67 8.51 -5.83
CA ALA A 41 -13.10 8.24 -5.85
C ALA A 41 -13.41 6.82 -6.37
N ALA A 42 -12.73 6.37 -7.42
CA ALA A 42 -12.87 5.00 -7.95
C ALA A 42 -12.45 3.95 -6.92
N LEU A 43 -11.33 4.19 -6.21
CA LEU A 43 -10.84 3.33 -5.14
C LEU A 43 -11.85 3.24 -4.00
N LYS A 44 -12.38 4.38 -3.53
CA LYS A 44 -13.39 4.39 -2.47
C LYS A 44 -14.60 3.54 -2.85
N LYS A 45 -15.11 3.72 -4.07
CA LYS A 45 -16.24 2.95 -4.58
C LYS A 45 -15.91 1.45 -4.66
N ALA A 46 -14.71 1.09 -5.13
CA ALA A 46 -14.28 -0.30 -5.24
C ALA A 46 -14.19 -0.96 -3.85
N VAL A 47 -13.64 -0.25 -2.86
CA VAL A 47 -13.55 -0.75 -1.49
C VAL A 47 -14.93 -0.86 -0.84
N ASP A 48 -15.80 0.13 -1.03
CA ASP A 48 -17.19 0.05 -0.58
C ASP A 48 -17.99 -1.09 -1.23
N SER A 49 -17.51 -1.59 -2.38
CA SER A 49 -18.12 -2.71 -3.12
C SER A 49 -17.47 -4.06 -2.79
N GLY A 50 -16.50 -4.11 -1.86
CA GLY A 50 -15.90 -5.35 -1.35
C GLY A 50 -14.44 -5.59 -1.73
N MET A 51 -13.82 -4.75 -2.57
CA MET A 51 -12.38 -4.85 -2.86
C MET A 51 -11.57 -4.43 -1.64
N SER A 52 -10.54 -5.19 -1.27
CA SER A 52 -9.66 -4.81 -0.15
C SER A 52 -8.47 -3.98 -0.61
N LEU A 53 -7.86 -3.22 0.30
CA LEU A 53 -6.65 -2.44 0.07
C LEU A 53 -5.56 -2.92 1.02
N VAL A 54 -4.39 -3.24 0.48
CA VAL A 54 -3.20 -3.61 1.26
C VAL A 54 -2.10 -2.60 0.91
N VAL A 55 -1.52 -1.97 1.91
CA VAL A 55 -0.51 -0.93 1.76
C VAL A 55 0.74 -1.33 2.53
N PHE A 56 1.86 -1.39 1.82
CA PHE A 56 3.22 -1.42 2.37
C PHE A 56 3.84 -0.08 1.99
N ALA A 57 3.85 0.84 2.94
CA ALA A 57 4.44 2.16 2.78
C ALA A 57 5.94 2.12 3.05
N ASP A 58 6.58 3.28 3.02
CA ASP A 58 7.98 3.45 3.42
C ASP A 58 8.14 4.78 4.16
N TRP A 59 9.37 5.16 4.54
CA TRP A 59 9.59 6.44 5.21
C TRP A 59 9.35 7.65 4.31
N TYR A 60 8.93 8.73 4.97
CA TYR A 60 8.95 10.06 4.39
C TYR A 60 9.20 11.09 5.47
N ASN A 61 10.19 11.96 5.25
CA ASN A 61 10.43 13.11 6.12
C ASN A 61 11.10 14.23 5.32
N ALA A 62 10.37 15.31 5.07
CA ALA A 62 10.86 16.45 4.28
C ALA A 62 12.11 17.12 4.87
N SER A 63 12.29 17.09 6.20
CA SER A 63 13.47 17.64 6.84
C SER A 63 14.69 16.72 6.67
N LEU A 64 14.53 15.40 6.81
CA LEU A 64 15.59 14.44 6.56
C LEU A 64 16.02 14.43 5.08
N LEU A 65 15.08 14.52 4.15
CA LEU A 65 15.37 14.62 2.71
C LEU A 65 16.38 15.74 2.39
N ARG A 66 16.26 16.90 3.06
CA ARG A 66 17.20 18.02 2.91
C ARG A 66 18.58 17.75 3.51
N HIS A 67 18.67 16.89 4.52
CA HIS A 67 19.94 16.51 5.16
C HIS A 67 20.68 15.42 4.38
N VAL A 68 19.95 14.52 3.71
CA VAL A 68 20.51 13.39 2.91
C VAL A 68 20.96 13.84 1.51
N LYS A 69 20.92 15.14 1.21
CA LYS A 69 21.44 15.68 -0.06
C LYS A 69 22.88 15.22 -0.29
N PHE A 70 23.15 14.65 -1.46
CA PHE A 70 24.48 14.27 -1.87
C PHE A 70 24.86 14.98 -3.16
N TYR A 71 26.17 15.20 -3.31
CA TYR A 71 26.70 15.76 -4.54
C TYR A 71 26.92 14.61 -5.52
N ASP A 72 26.14 14.58 -6.59
CA ASP A 72 26.36 13.62 -7.67
C ASP A 72 27.48 14.13 -8.57
N GLU A 73 28.62 13.44 -8.56
CA GLU A 73 29.80 13.80 -9.35
C GLU A 73 29.56 13.69 -10.87
N ASN A 74 28.64 12.82 -11.30
CA ASN A 74 28.35 12.62 -12.72
C ASN A 74 27.59 13.81 -13.31
N THR A 75 26.55 14.28 -12.62
CA THR A 75 25.74 15.43 -13.06
C THR A 75 26.28 16.76 -12.56
N ARG A 76 27.24 16.74 -11.62
CA ARG A 76 27.79 17.92 -10.92
C ARG A 76 26.70 18.77 -10.27
N GLN A 77 25.67 18.10 -9.75
CA GLN A 77 24.53 18.73 -9.12
C GLN A 77 24.31 18.16 -7.73
N TRP A 78 23.79 18.99 -6.83
CA TRP A 78 23.24 18.50 -5.58
C TRP A 78 21.95 17.76 -5.88
N TRP A 79 21.95 16.46 -5.62
CA TRP A 79 20.77 15.62 -5.77
C TRP A 79 20.04 15.58 -4.42
N ILE A 80 18.77 15.99 -4.46
CA ILE A 80 17.84 15.89 -3.33
C ILE A 80 16.76 14.93 -3.80
N PRO A 81 16.49 13.85 -3.05
CA PRO A 81 15.39 12.96 -3.39
C PRO A 81 14.05 13.73 -3.33
N GLU A 82 13.16 13.46 -4.28
CA GLU A 82 11.81 14.04 -4.25
C GLU A 82 10.91 13.34 -3.21
N THR A 83 11.19 12.08 -2.90
CA THR A 83 10.55 11.21 -1.89
C THR A 83 11.60 10.47 -1.05
N GLY A 84 11.27 10.06 0.18
CA GLY A 84 12.19 9.33 1.08
C GLY A 84 12.35 7.87 0.64
N GLY A 85 11.27 7.13 0.77
CA GLY A 85 10.90 5.99 -0.08
C GLY A 85 9.52 6.31 -0.68
N ALA A 86 8.46 6.15 0.09
CA ALA A 86 7.10 6.43 -0.35
C ALA A 86 6.72 7.93 -0.30
N ASN A 87 5.79 8.35 -1.14
CA ASN A 87 5.10 9.64 -1.05
C ASN A 87 3.97 9.56 0.01
N VAL A 88 4.36 9.50 1.28
CA VAL A 88 3.43 9.40 2.41
C VAL A 88 2.39 10.52 2.46
N PRO A 89 2.69 11.79 2.13
CA PRO A 89 1.65 12.83 2.02
C PRO A 89 0.53 12.47 1.03
N ALA A 90 0.86 12.00 -0.17
CA ALA A 90 -0.14 11.57 -1.15
C ALA A 90 -0.89 10.32 -0.69
N LEU A 91 -0.19 9.38 -0.06
CA LEU A 91 -0.79 8.19 0.52
C LEU A 91 -1.77 8.53 1.66
N ASN A 92 -1.47 9.55 2.46
CA ASN A 92 -2.36 10.05 3.51
C ASN A 92 -3.62 10.70 2.92
N ASP A 93 -3.53 11.40 1.79
CA ASP A 93 -4.72 11.92 1.09
C ASP A 93 -5.66 10.77 0.72
N LEU A 94 -5.12 9.64 0.25
CA LEU A 94 -5.87 8.42 -0.06
C LEU A 94 -6.43 7.73 1.20
N LEU A 95 -5.63 7.56 2.25
CA LEU A 95 -6.02 6.85 3.48
C LEU A 95 -6.97 7.65 4.38
N SER A 96 -7.03 8.97 4.21
CA SER A 96 -7.87 9.88 5.00
C SER A 96 -9.35 9.50 5.00
N MET A 97 -9.86 8.93 3.89
CA MET A 97 -11.25 8.48 3.77
C MET A 97 -11.60 7.28 4.66
N TYR A 98 -10.60 6.65 5.27
CA TYR A 98 -10.73 5.59 6.26
C TYR A 98 -10.27 6.03 7.66
N GLN A 99 -10.02 7.33 7.86
CA GLN A 99 -9.49 7.89 9.12
C GLN A 99 -8.13 7.29 9.52
N VAL A 100 -7.35 6.87 8.52
CA VAL A 100 -5.99 6.35 8.69
C VAL A 100 -5.00 7.40 8.20
N ALA A 101 -3.92 7.60 8.94
CA ALA A 101 -2.79 8.42 8.50
C ALA A 101 -1.48 7.82 9.00
N LEU A 102 -0.43 7.99 8.20
CA LEU A 102 0.96 7.68 8.50
C LEU A 102 1.69 8.96 8.92
N GLY A 103 2.70 8.82 9.77
CA GLY A 103 3.46 9.94 10.32
C GLY A 103 4.70 10.31 9.52
N ASP A 104 5.47 11.24 10.08
CA ASP A 104 6.71 11.79 9.48
C ASP A 104 8.00 11.28 10.14
N ARG A 105 7.90 10.45 11.20
CA ARG A 105 9.06 9.90 11.91
C ARG A 105 9.54 8.61 11.24
N VAL A 106 10.83 8.33 11.38
CA VAL A 106 11.49 7.20 10.72
C VAL A 106 12.04 6.26 11.78
N PHE A 107 11.55 5.03 11.78
CA PHE A 107 11.90 4.03 12.78
C PHE A 107 12.70 2.88 12.20
N GLU A 108 13.56 2.30 13.03
CA GLU A 108 14.36 1.15 12.71
C GLU A 108 14.42 0.18 13.89
N GLY A 109 14.47 -1.12 13.61
CA GLY A 109 14.78 -2.09 14.65
C GLY A 109 14.39 -3.53 14.33
N ALA A 110 15.02 -4.45 15.04
CA ALA A 110 14.63 -5.85 15.05
C ALA A 110 13.48 -6.09 16.03
N PHE A 111 12.45 -6.79 15.58
CA PHE A 111 11.31 -7.18 16.42
C PHE A 111 10.85 -8.60 16.11
N ARG A 112 9.88 -9.10 16.89
CA ARG A 112 9.23 -10.40 16.65
C ARG A 112 7.74 -10.19 16.51
N LEU A 113 7.14 -10.75 15.47
CA LEU A 113 5.70 -10.72 15.27
C LEU A 113 5.22 -12.14 14.96
N GLY A 114 4.30 -12.66 15.76
CA GLY A 114 3.78 -14.01 15.50
C GLY A 114 4.82 -15.13 15.59
N GLY A 115 5.92 -14.94 16.34
CA GLY A 115 7.04 -15.89 16.37
C GLY A 115 8.03 -15.76 15.21
N HIS A 116 7.76 -14.91 14.22
CA HIS A 116 8.67 -14.62 13.12
C HIS A 116 9.64 -13.48 13.49
N PRO A 117 10.96 -13.67 13.31
CA PRO A 117 11.92 -12.59 13.45
C PRO A 117 11.79 -11.62 12.27
N MET A 118 11.60 -10.35 12.58
CA MET A 118 11.39 -9.28 11.61
C MET A 118 12.49 -8.22 11.74
N TYR A 119 12.58 -7.36 10.73
CA TYR A 119 13.36 -6.13 10.77
C TYR A 119 12.52 -5.00 10.17
N TYR A 120 12.48 -3.87 10.86
CA TYR A 120 11.90 -2.63 10.36
C TYR A 120 13.07 -1.76 9.88
N ALA A 121 13.18 -1.52 8.57
CA ALA A 121 14.43 -1.08 7.96
C ALA A 121 14.63 0.44 7.99
N SER A 122 13.55 1.19 7.76
CA SER A 122 13.43 2.65 7.93
C SER A 122 11.99 3.01 7.59
N GLY A 123 11.01 2.47 8.33
CA GLY A 123 9.60 2.69 8.00
C GLY A 123 8.98 3.88 8.74
N THR A 124 7.85 4.36 8.25
CA THR A 124 7.00 5.33 8.95
C THR A 124 6.11 4.65 10.00
N HIS A 125 5.61 5.38 10.99
CA HIS A 125 4.60 4.86 11.93
C HIS A 125 3.18 5.16 11.46
N ILE A 126 2.22 4.37 11.94
CA ILE A 126 0.80 4.72 11.84
C ILE A 126 0.54 5.85 12.85
N HIS A 127 0.29 7.04 12.32
CA HIS A 127 -0.08 8.22 13.09
C HIS A 127 -1.48 8.00 13.65
N SER A 128 -2.53 8.06 12.82
CA SER A 128 -3.92 7.87 13.26
C SER A 128 -4.53 6.58 12.73
N PHE A 129 -5.36 5.92 13.53
CA PHE A 129 -6.06 4.71 13.14
C PHE A 129 -7.44 4.60 13.82
N PRO A 130 -8.49 4.10 13.15
CA PRO A 130 -9.82 3.95 13.75
C PRO A 130 -9.82 3.06 15.01
N GLU A 131 -10.64 3.43 16.00
CA GLU A 131 -10.71 2.72 17.28
C GLU A 131 -11.14 1.25 17.11
N HIS A 132 -12.09 0.97 16.21
CA HIS A 132 -12.58 -0.39 15.95
C HIS A 132 -11.62 -1.24 15.10
N GLY A 133 -10.53 -0.64 14.61
CA GLY A 133 -9.47 -1.35 13.91
C GLY A 133 -8.57 -2.13 14.88
N ILE A 134 -7.75 -3.00 14.32
CA ILE A 134 -6.69 -3.72 15.02
C ILE A 134 -5.39 -3.00 14.74
N LEU A 135 -4.65 -2.64 15.80
CA LEU A 135 -3.36 -2.00 15.70
C LEU A 135 -2.32 -2.89 16.37
N ILE A 136 -1.14 -3.01 15.77
CA ILE A 136 -0.02 -3.79 16.29
C ILE A 136 1.18 -2.85 16.42
N THR A 137 1.81 -2.88 17.59
CA THR A 137 2.97 -2.06 17.93
C THR A 137 4.24 -2.90 18.06
N ALA A 138 5.39 -2.31 17.76
CA ALA A 138 6.70 -2.92 17.97
C ALA A 138 7.66 -1.95 18.66
N PRO A 139 8.55 -2.44 19.55
CA PRO A 139 9.57 -1.59 20.17
C PRO A 139 10.67 -1.28 19.16
N LEU A 140 10.73 -0.03 18.69
CA LEU A 140 11.68 0.42 17.67
C LEU A 140 12.42 1.69 18.10
N SER A 141 13.54 1.95 17.45
CA SER A 141 14.37 3.14 17.64
C SER A 141 14.01 4.22 16.64
N ASP A 142 13.94 5.49 17.05
CA ASP A 142 13.78 6.62 16.13
C ASP A 142 15.11 6.97 15.47
N GLN A 143 15.31 6.42 14.27
CA GLN A 143 16.50 6.65 13.46
C GLN A 143 16.53 8.08 12.93
N GLY A 144 15.37 8.65 12.57
CA GLY A 144 15.27 10.01 12.04
C GLY A 144 15.77 11.06 13.03
N HIS A 145 15.35 10.96 14.29
CA HIS A 145 15.83 11.85 15.35
C HIS A 145 17.33 11.69 15.61
N GLN A 146 17.87 10.47 15.57
CA GLN A 146 19.32 10.23 15.75
C GLN A 146 20.14 10.90 14.64
N ILE A 147 19.69 10.80 13.39
CA ILE A 147 20.35 11.44 12.24
C ILE A 147 20.30 12.97 12.36
N MET A 148 19.15 13.54 12.76
CA MET A 148 18.99 14.99 12.88
C MET A 148 19.73 15.60 14.08
N SER A 149 19.82 14.87 15.19
CA SER A 149 20.52 15.32 16.42
C SER A 149 22.04 15.16 16.36
N GLY A 150 22.56 14.41 15.38
CA GLY A 150 24.00 14.17 15.22
C GLY A 150 24.59 13.25 16.28
N GLU A 151 23.76 12.54 17.06
CA GLU A 151 24.21 11.52 18.00
C GLU A 151 24.80 10.35 17.19
N LYS A 152 26.13 10.17 17.25
CA LYS A 152 26.79 9.06 16.56
C LYS A 152 26.24 7.73 17.11
N PRO A 153 25.87 6.77 16.24
CA PRO A 153 25.65 5.40 16.70
C PRO A 153 26.94 4.95 17.35
N SER A 154 26.86 4.54 18.62
CA SER A 154 28.02 4.17 19.41
C SER A 154 28.74 3.04 18.69
N ALA A 155 29.90 3.35 18.12
CA ALA A 155 30.77 2.39 17.45
C ALA A 155 31.35 1.43 18.51
N GLY A 156 30.59 0.40 18.82
CA GLY A 156 30.96 -0.69 19.71
C GLY A 156 30.25 -1.96 19.26
N GLY A 157 30.95 -2.77 18.46
CA GLY A 157 30.45 -4.07 18.02
C GLY A 157 30.19 -4.99 19.21
N GLY A 158 28.99 -5.57 19.25
CA GLY A 158 28.59 -6.58 20.23
C GLY A 158 27.21 -6.31 20.83
N ALA A 159 26.19 -6.94 20.24
CA ALA A 159 24.92 -7.33 20.87
C ALA A 159 24.52 -6.56 22.16
N SER A 160 24.09 -5.30 22.01
CA SER A 160 23.15 -4.57 22.91
C SER A 160 23.17 -3.07 22.55
N ALA A 161 22.57 -2.68 21.42
CA ALA A 161 22.45 -1.26 21.08
C ALA A 161 21.23 -0.65 21.80
N GLY A 162 21.44 -0.28 23.07
CA GLY A 162 20.47 0.42 23.91
C GLY A 162 20.27 1.88 23.49
N GLY A 163 19.67 2.11 22.32
CA GLY A 163 18.87 3.31 22.07
C GLY A 163 17.54 3.17 22.81
N GLN A 164 16.97 4.28 23.30
CA GLN A 164 15.61 4.23 23.85
C GLN A 164 14.66 3.75 22.75
N THR A 165 14.05 2.60 22.96
CA THR A 165 13.00 2.09 22.07
C THR A 165 11.65 2.63 22.53
N VAL A 166 10.78 2.89 21.57
CA VAL A 166 9.40 3.34 21.78
C VAL A 166 8.48 2.31 21.15
N ASP A 167 7.30 2.09 21.73
CA ASP A 167 6.28 1.25 21.12
C ASP A 167 5.66 1.97 19.92
N VAL A 168 6.06 1.56 18.73
CA VAL A 168 5.67 2.17 17.46
C VAL A 168 4.52 1.42 16.82
N PRO A 169 3.39 2.07 16.46
CA PRO A 169 2.35 1.47 15.65
C PRO A 169 2.86 1.16 14.24
N ILE A 170 3.04 -0.12 13.91
CA ILE A 170 3.66 -0.55 12.66
C ILE A 170 2.68 -1.19 11.67
N LEU A 171 1.58 -1.77 12.17
CA LEU A 171 0.62 -2.53 11.36
C LEU A 171 -0.81 -2.27 11.84
N GLY A 172 -1.67 -1.91 10.90
CA GLY A 172 -3.10 -1.68 11.10
C GLY A 172 -3.95 -2.59 10.23
N LEU A 173 -4.98 -3.20 10.79
CA LEU A 173 -5.98 -3.98 10.07
C LEU A 173 -7.37 -3.43 10.37
N LEU A 174 -8.16 -3.14 9.34
CA LEU A 174 -9.42 -2.45 9.44
C LEU A 174 -10.48 -3.08 8.54
N GLN A 175 -11.66 -3.32 9.11
CA GLN A 175 -12.87 -3.51 8.32
C GLN A 175 -13.50 -2.14 8.04
N THR A 176 -13.80 -1.84 6.77
CA THR A 176 -14.23 -0.48 6.36
C THR A 176 -15.73 -0.20 6.56
N ASP A 177 -16.58 -1.21 6.77
CA ASP A 177 -18.02 -1.01 7.00
C ASP A 177 -18.39 -0.49 8.41
N GLY A 178 -17.40 -0.28 9.29
CA GLY A 178 -17.57 0.33 10.61
C GLY A 178 -18.33 -0.52 11.62
N GLU A 179 -18.86 -1.69 11.24
CA GLU A 179 -19.47 -2.61 12.20
C GLU A 179 -18.36 -3.39 12.93
N THR A 180 -18.30 -3.22 14.26
CA THR A 180 -17.42 -4.01 15.13
C THR A 180 -17.92 -5.46 15.13
N ARG A 181 -17.45 -6.25 14.17
CA ARG A 181 -17.81 -7.67 14.07
C ARG A 181 -16.65 -8.49 14.62
N ASP A 182 -16.97 -9.35 15.58
CA ASP A 182 -16.03 -10.31 16.12
C ASP A 182 -15.80 -11.40 15.05
N TYR A 183 -14.81 -11.18 14.18
CA TYR A 183 -14.42 -12.08 13.09
C TYR A 183 -13.91 -13.45 13.57
N THR A 184 -13.96 -13.72 14.88
CA THR A 184 -13.62 -15.01 15.48
C THR A 184 -14.67 -16.09 15.23
N ASN A 185 -15.90 -15.69 14.88
CA ASN A 185 -16.96 -16.63 14.51
C ASN A 185 -17.10 -16.68 12.98
N ASP A 186 -16.40 -17.64 12.38
CA ASP A 186 -16.39 -18.03 10.96
C ASP A 186 -17.78 -18.50 10.43
N THR A 187 -18.87 -18.20 11.16
CA THR A 187 -20.24 -18.67 10.94
C THR A 187 -21.20 -17.57 10.50
N SER A 188 -20.72 -16.34 10.24
CA SER A 188 -21.58 -15.28 9.72
C SER A 188 -21.89 -15.50 8.23
N ASP A 189 -23.08 -16.05 7.95
CA ASP A 189 -23.69 -16.21 6.61
C ASP A 189 -23.87 -14.89 5.82
N ARG A 190 -23.49 -13.74 6.38
CA ARG A 190 -23.51 -12.44 5.69
C ARG A 190 -22.09 -12.07 5.27
N LEU A 191 -21.82 -12.15 3.96
CA LEU A 191 -20.61 -11.56 3.39
C LEU A 191 -20.53 -10.07 3.79
N PRO A 192 -19.35 -9.57 4.22
CA PRO A 192 -19.15 -8.16 4.42
C PRO A 192 -19.45 -7.41 3.12
N LYS A 193 -20.15 -6.28 3.25
CA LYS A 193 -20.55 -5.47 2.08
C LYS A 193 -19.40 -4.62 1.55
N ALA A 194 -18.45 -4.26 2.41
CA ALA A 194 -17.28 -3.47 2.09
C ALA A 194 -15.99 -4.25 2.35
N GLY A 195 -14.92 -3.82 1.70
CA GLY A 195 -13.60 -4.42 1.78
C GLY A 195 -12.86 -4.13 3.07
N ARG A 196 -11.63 -4.63 3.14
CA ARG A 196 -10.73 -4.47 4.28
C ARG A 196 -9.54 -3.62 3.90
N LEU A 197 -8.95 -2.99 4.90
CA LEU A 197 -7.71 -2.23 4.77
C LEU A 197 -6.63 -2.87 5.64
N VAL A 198 -5.44 -3.06 5.09
CA VAL A 198 -4.22 -3.40 5.83
C VAL A 198 -3.17 -2.35 5.50
N VAL A 199 -2.57 -1.76 6.52
CA VAL A 199 -1.49 -0.76 6.36
C VAL A 199 -0.29 -1.19 7.18
N TYR A 200 0.86 -1.32 6.53
CA TYR A 200 2.16 -1.60 7.14
C TYR A 200 3.14 -0.50 6.70
N GLY A 201 3.93 0.02 7.63
CA GLY A 201 4.73 1.23 7.38
C GLY A 201 6.12 1.02 6.77
N ASP A 202 6.49 -0.21 6.38
CA ASP A 202 7.81 -0.54 5.80
C ASP A 202 7.69 -1.53 4.63
N SER A 203 8.15 -1.15 3.45
CA SER A 203 8.17 -2.01 2.24
C SER A 203 9.49 -2.74 2.04
N SER A 204 10.57 -2.32 2.71
CA SER A 204 11.94 -2.83 2.48
C SER A 204 12.04 -4.35 2.65
N CYS A 205 11.20 -4.93 3.51
CA CYS A 205 11.19 -6.37 3.76
C CYS A 205 10.57 -7.22 2.64
N LEU A 206 9.96 -6.59 1.61
CA LEU A 206 9.48 -7.23 0.38
C LEU A 206 10.52 -7.22 -0.74
N GLU A 207 11.62 -6.49 -0.58
CA GLU A 207 12.67 -6.41 -1.59
C GLU A 207 13.52 -7.68 -1.66
N GLY A 208 13.97 -8.01 -2.87
CA GLY A 208 14.87 -9.13 -3.12
C GLY A 208 16.23 -8.91 -2.46
N GLY A 209 16.58 -9.74 -1.46
CA GLY A 209 17.86 -9.65 -0.76
C GLY A 209 17.75 -9.16 0.69
N ALA A 210 16.55 -8.81 1.17
CA ALA A 210 16.33 -8.49 2.58
C ALA A 210 16.77 -9.66 3.48
N ALA A 211 17.67 -9.38 4.43
CA ALA A 211 18.17 -10.38 5.38
C ALA A 211 17.04 -10.98 6.25
N ARG A 212 15.94 -10.23 6.45
CA ARG A 212 14.71 -10.69 7.10
C ARG A 212 13.50 -10.29 6.26
N ASN A 213 13.10 -11.16 5.34
CA ASN A 213 11.92 -10.93 4.50
C ASN A 213 10.61 -11.03 5.31
N CYS A 214 9.59 -10.31 4.84
CA CYS A 214 8.26 -10.28 5.44
C CYS A 214 7.17 -10.91 4.56
N HIS A 215 7.54 -11.83 3.65
CA HIS A 215 6.56 -12.50 2.78
C HIS A 215 5.44 -13.19 3.57
N TRP A 216 5.73 -13.72 4.76
CA TRP A 216 4.72 -14.30 5.64
C TRP A 216 3.68 -13.27 6.09
N LEU A 217 4.10 -12.03 6.34
CA LEU A 217 3.22 -10.92 6.73
C LEU A 217 2.37 -10.48 5.54
N LEU A 218 2.94 -10.40 4.34
CA LEU A 218 2.18 -10.15 3.11
C LEU A 218 1.10 -11.21 2.90
N LEU A 219 1.42 -12.49 3.09
CA LEU A 219 0.44 -13.57 3.00
C LEU A 219 -0.66 -13.44 4.08
N ALA A 220 -0.30 -13.11 5.32
CA ALA A 220 -1.25 -12.86 6.39
C ALA A 220 -2.16 -11.66 6.09
N ALA A 221 -1.60 -10.58 5.54
CA ALA A 221 -2.33 -9.40 5.11
C ALA A 221 -3.33 -9.73 3.98
N LEU A 222 -2.90 -10.50 2.97
CA LEU A 222 -3.76 -10.95 1.89
C LEU A 222 -4.85 -11.92 2.37
N GLN A 223 -4.54 -12.81 3.32
CA GLN A 223 -5.51 -13.72 3.91
C GLN A 223 -6.60 -12.95 4.67
N TYR A 224 -6.22 -11.94 5.46
CA TYR A 224 -7.16 -11.03 6.10
C TYR A 224 -7.95 -10.24 5.06
N ALA A 225 -7.28 -9.59 4.11
CA ALA A 225 -7.91 -8.76 3.08
C ALA A 225 -8.96 -9.54 2.28
N LEU A 226 -8.63 -10.74 1.82
CA LEU A 226 -9.47 -11.50 0.89
C LEU A 226 -10.52 -12.36 1.58
N VAL A 227 -10.22 -12.92 2.75
CA VAL A 227 -11.10 -13.91 3.42
C VAL A 227 -11.63 -13.38 4.76
N GLY A 228 -10.96 -12.42 5.39
CA GLY A 228 -11.30 -11.91 6.72
C GLY A 228 -10.73 -12.73 7.85
N HIS A 229 -9.96 -13.76 7.52
CA HIS A 229 -9.30 -14.57 8.50
C HIS A 229 -8.10 -13.81 9.07
N LEU A 230 -8.16 -13.46 10.35
CA LEU A 230 -7.06 -12.88 11.10
C LEU A 230 -6.24 -14.02 11.74
N PRO A 231 -4.98 -14.25 11.30
CA PRO A 231 -4.14 -15.27 11.92
C PRO A 231 -3.95 -15.03 13.41
N SER A 232 -3.90 -16.11 14.21
CA SER A 232 -3.72 -16.01 15.67
C SER A 232 -2.45 -15.24 16.04
N SER A 233 -1.39 -15.39 15.26
CA SER A 233 -0.14 -14.65 15.39
C SER A 233 -0.30 -13.13 15.38
N LEU A 234 -1.23 -12.60 14.58
CA LEU A 234 -1.54 -11.17 14.52
C LEU A 234 -2.55 -10.79 15.60
N LYS A 235 -3.52 -11.67 15.89
CA LYS A 235 -4.49 -11.46 16.97
C LYS A 235 -3.82 -11.33 18.33
N ASP A 236 -2.86 -12.19 18.63
CA ASP A 236 -2.13 -12.20 19.91
C ASP A 236 -1.16 -11.02 20.02
N ALA A 237 -0.72 -10.46 18.90
CA ALA A 237 0.13 -9.29 18.84
C ALA A 237 -0.64 -7.95 18.87
N ALA A 238 -1.98 -8.00 18.82
CA ALA A 238 -2.81 -6.81 18.79
C ALA A 238 -2.63 -5.96 20.07
N THR A 239 -2.36 -4.67 19.89
CA THR A 239 -2.22 -3.71 20.98
C THR A 239 -3.57 -3.54 21.69
N PRO A 240 -3.66 -3.80 23.01
CA PRO A 240 -4.89 -3.63 23.77
C PRO A 240 -5.46 -2.22 23.63
N HIS A 241 -6.79 -2.08 23.53
CA HIS A 241 -7.43 -0.77 23.40
C HIS A 241 -7.05 0.20 24.52
N GLN A 242 -6.83 -0.30 25.74
CA GLN A 242 -6.41 0.51 26.88
C GLN A 242 -5.04 1.16 26.71
N HIS A 243 -4.18 0.60 25.85
CA HIS A 243 -2.84 1.11 25.54
C HIS A 243 -2.86 2.02 24.30
N ARG A 244 -4.00 2.11 23.60
CA ARG A 244 -4.20 3.08 22.53
C ARG A 244 -4.69 4.37 23.17
N LEU A 245 -3.84 5.40 23.20
CA LEU A 245 -4.30 6.75 23.56
C LEU A 245 -5.46 7.13 22.60
N ARG A 246 -6.51 7.77 23.14
CA ARG A 246 -7.66 8.23 22.35
C ARG A 246 -7.15 9.06 21.18
N ASP A 247 -7.49 8.65 19.96
CA ASP A 247 -6.99 9.18 18.70
C ASP A 247 -5.47 9.05 18.59
N VAL A 248 -4.99 7.91 18.08
CA VAL A 248 -3.59 7.47 18.10
C VAL A 248 -2.65 8.67 17.83
N HIS A 249 -2.04 9.15 18.91
CA HIS A 249 -0.84 9.98 18.97
C HIS A 249 0.05 9.31 20.03
N ILE A 250 0.20 7.98 19.93
CA ILE A 250 1.13 7.21 20.79
C ILE A 250 2.53 7.82 20.71
N ILE A 251 2.83 8.39 19.54
CA ILE A 251 4.04 9.11 19.23
C ILE A 251 3.63 10.54 18.86
N PRO A 252 4.06 11.56 19.62
CA PRO A 252 3.93 12.96 19.19
C PRO A 252 4.72 13.15 17.90
N SER A 253 4.01 13.52 16.84
CA SER A 253 4.53 13.76 15.49
C SER A 253 3.51 14.58 14.72
N GLU A 254 3.94 15.30 13.70
CA GLU A 254 3.04 15.96 12.77
C GLU A 254 2.71 15.04 11.59
N LEU A 255 1.68 15.40 10.83
CA LEU A 255 1.46 14.75 9.54
C LEU A 255 2.56 15.19 8.56
N PRO A 256 3.11 14.27 7.75
CA PRO A 256 4.16 14.59 6.80
C PRO A 256 3.64 15.60 5.77
N GLN A 257 4.45 16.62 5.51
CA GLN A 257 4.15 17.67 4.54
C GLN A 257 5.01 17.49 3.29
N ARG A 258 4.43 17.78 2.11
CA ARG A 258 5.16 17.78 0.85
C ARG A 258 6.37 18.73 0.93
N ALA A 259 7.53 18.28 0.45
CA ALA A 259 8.77 19.05 0.53
C ALA A 259 8.66 20.42 -0.16
N GLU A 260 9.00 21.49 0.57
CA GLU A 260 8.98 22.85 0.03
C GLU A 260 10.03 23.00 -1.10
N GLY A 261 9.58 23.49 -2.26
CA GLY A 261 10.43 23.61 -3.46
C GLY A 261 10.70 22.27 -4.17
N GLY A 262 10.00 21.20 -3.80
CA GLY A 262 10.08 19.90 -4.48
C GLY A 262 9.69 19.99 -5.96
N ARG A 263 10.36 19.19 -6.78
CA ARG A 263 10.17 19.08 -8.23
C ARG A 263 9.44 17.80 -8.64
N LEU A 264 8.78 17.11 -7.70
CA LEU A 264 7.93 15.95 -7.99
C LEU A 264 6.98 16.20 -9.17
N HIS A 265 6.44 17.41 -9.31
CA HIS A 265 5.56 17.81 -10.41
C HIS A 265 6.17 17.67 -11.82
N VAL A 266 7.50 17.67 -11.95
CA VAL A 266 8.20 17.47 -13.21
C VAL A 266 8.16 16.00 -13.65
N TYR A 267 8.15 15.07 -12.70
CA TYR A 267 8.22 13.63 -12.93
C TYR A 267 6.88 12.91 -12.75
N SER A 268 5.96 13.52 -12.01
CA SER A 268 4.64 12.95 -11.71
C SER A 268 3.77 12.84 -12.96
N ARG A 269 3.03 11.72 -13.03
CA ARG A 269 2.00 11.52 -14.05
C ARG A 269 0.71 12.29 -13.73
N VAL A 270 0.55 12.67 -12.47
CA VAL A 270 -0.65 13.35 -11.96
C VAL A 270 -0.47 14.86 -11.96
N LEU A 271 0.67 15.38 -11.54
CA LEU A 271 0.88 16.83 -11.44
C LEU A 271 1.36 17.44 -12.77
N SER A 272 0.89 18.64 -13.08
CA SER A 272 1.33 19.39 -14.25
C SER A 272 2.77 19.90 -14.08
N PRO A 273 3.61 19.92 -15.14
CA PRO A 273 5.02 20.32 -15.03
C PRO A 273 5.25 21.77 -14.59
N ASP A 274 4.23 22.61 -14.72
CA ASP A 274 4.24 24.02 -14.33
C ASP A 274 3.77 24.25 -12.89
N GLY A 275 3.39 23.18 -12.17
CA GLY A 275 2.87 23.26 -10.81
C GLY A 275 1.46 23.85 -10.70
N SER A 276 0.74 24.01 -11.83
CA SER A 276 -0.60 24.60 -11.86
C SER A 276 -1.70 23.72 -11.24
N GLY A 277 -1.39 22.46 -10.95
CA GLY A 277 -2.32 21.49 -10.37
C GLY A 277 -2.30 20.14 -11.09
N PRO A 278 -3.31 19.28 -10.87
CA PRO A 278 -3.38 17.98 -11.51
C PRO A 278 -3.62 18.10 -13.02
N ARG A 279 -3.04 17.17 -13.78
CA ARG A 279 -3.28 16.93 -15.20
C ARG A 279 -4.69 16.34 -15.40
N PRO A 280 -5.24 16.39 -16.61
CA PRO A 280 -6.39 15.57 -16.94
C PRO A 280 -6.02 14.08 -16.86
N VAL A 281 -6.93 13.27 -16.31
CA VAL A 281 -6.80 11.81 -16.27
C VAL A 281 -6.63 11.27 -17.70
N PRO A 282 -5.63 10.41 -17.96
CA PRO A 282 -5.40 9.89 -19.30
C PRO A 282 -6.53 8.94 -19.72
N GLU A 283 -6.81 8.91 -21.03
CA GLU A 283 -7.81 7.99 -21.59
C GLU A 283 -7.35 6.53 -21.44
N CYS A 284 -8.30 5.66 -21.10
CA CYS A 284 -8.04 4.24 -20.95
C CYS A 284 -7.76 3.59 -22.29
N MET A 285 -6.60 2.95 -22.42
CA MET A 285 -6.25 2.18 -23.60
C MET A 285 -7.13 0.92 -23.68
N THR A 286 -8.15 0.93 -24.52
CA THR A 286 -8.81 -0.30 -24.95
C THR A 286 -7.92 -1.00 -25.98
N PRO A 287 -7.38 -2.22 -25.70
CA PRO A 287 -6.59 -2.93 -26.68
C PRO A 287 -7.46 -3.18 -27.92
N THR A 288 -7.04 -2.65 -29.07
CA THR A 288 -7.67 -2.98 -30.35
C THR A 288 -7.59 -4.49 -30.55
N PRO A 289 -8.72 -5.20 -30.74
CA PRO A 289 -8.69 -6.64 -30.97
C PRO A 289 -7.87 -6.93 -32.22
N VAL A 290 -6.68 -7.49 -32.05
CA VAL A 290 -5.89 -7.96 -33.18
C VAL A 290 -6.59 -9.21 -33.70
N ARG A 291 -6.94 -9.23 -34.99
CA ARG A 291 -7.48 -10.46 -35.60
C ARG A 291 -6.46 -11.58 -35.41
N PRO A 292 -6.81 -12.69 -34.73
CA PRO A 292 -5.90 -13.80 -34.55
C PRO A 292 -5.49 -14.32 -35.92
N HIS A 293 -4.21 -14.23 -36.25
CA HIS A 293 -3.64 -14.86 -37.44
C HIS A 293 -3.14 -16.24 -37.03
N PRO A 294 -3.68 -17.33 -37.59
CA PRO A 294 -3.18 -18.67 -37.29
C PRO A 294 -1.71 -18.75 -37.70
N ILE A 295 -0.83 -18.92 -36.72
CA ILE A 295 0.58 -19.26 -36.96
C ILE A 295 0.56 -20.74 -37.36
N HIS A 296 0.50 -20.97 -38.69
CA HIS A 296 0.34 -22.26 -39.36
C HIS A 296 -1.10 -22.82 -39.40
N ALA A 297 -1.95 -22.28 -40.26
CA ALA A 297 -3.07 -23.04 -40.80
C ALA A 297 -2.66 -23.69 -42.14
N PRO A 298 -2.70 -25.03 -42.28
CA PRO A 298 -2.60 -25.67 -43.59
C PRO A 298 -3.81 -25.27 -44.47
N PRO A 299 -3.72 -25.39 -45.82
CA PRO A 299 -4.65 -24.79 -46.77
C PRO A 299 -6.12 -25.30 -46.74
N SER A 300 -6.51 -26.13 -45.78
CA SER A 300 -7.81 -26.81 -45.76
C SER A 300 -8.86 -26.20 -44.82
N ALA A 301 -8.56 -25.13 -44.06
CA ALA A 301 -9.55 -24.51 -43.17
C ALA A 301 -10.36 -23.35 -43.81
N ARG A 302 -10.42 -23.26 -45.14
CA ARG A 302 -11.32 -22.34 -45.86
C ARG A 302 -12.64 -23.02 -46.21
N THR A 303 -13.45 -23.39 -45.23
CA THR A 303 -14.89 -23.65 -45.43
C THR A 303 -15.62 -23.83 -44.10
N LEU A 304 -15.79 -22.74 -43.35
CA LEU A 304 -16.95 -22.60 -42.47
C LEU A 304 -17.55 -21.23 -42.72
N ALA A 305 -18.29 -21.14 -43.83
CA ALA A 305 -19.22 -20.05 -44.07
C ALA A 305 -20.34 -20.08 -43.02
N PRO A 306 -20.86 -18.93 -42.58
CA PRO A 306 -21.92 -18.85 -41.58
C PRO A 306 -23.23 -19.39 -42.16
N ARG A 307 -23.81 -20.41 -41.51
CA ARG A 307 -25.16 -20.88 -41.85
C ARG A 307 -26.21 -20.11 -41.04
N HIS A 308 -27.03 -19.38 -41.81
CA HIS A 308 -28.37 -18.84 -41.54
C HIS A 308 -28.51 -17.49 -40.81
N GLN A 309 -29.03 -16.52 -41.57
CA GLN A 309 -29.81 -15.39 -41.08
C GLN A 309 -31.26 -15.83 -40.80
N PRO A 310 -32.00 -15.17 -39.89
CA PRO A 310 -33.41 -15.45 -39.64
C PRO A 310 -34.27 -14.86 -40.77
N THR A 311 -35.08 -15.70 -41.42
CA THR A 311 -36.13 -15.27 -42.35
C THR A 311 -37.38 -14.85 -41.58
N ASP A 312 -37.84 -13.64 -41.86
CA ASP A 312 -39.05 -12.97 -41.35
C ASP A 312 -40.35 -13.76 -41.63
N PRO A 313 -41.41 -13.65 -40.80
CA PRO A 313 -42.59 -14.50 -40.83
C PRO A 313 -43.68 -13.87 -41.70
N LYS A 314 -43.91 -14.42 -42.90
CA LYS A 314 -45.18 -14.36 -43.66
C LYS A 314 -44.98 -15.07 -45.00
N SER A 315 -45.37 -16.33 -45.08
CA SER A 315 -46.10 -16.90 -46.21
C SER A 315 -46.34 -18.39 -45.95
N ILE A 316 -47.60 -18.71 -45.66
CA ILE A 316 -48.37 -19.96 -45.85
C ILE A 316 -47.58 -21.28 -45.73
#